data_AF-A0A059AM36-F1
#
_entry.id   AF-A0A059AM36-F1
#
_cell.length_a   1.000
_cell.length_b   1.000
_cell.length_c   1.000
_cell.angle_alpha   90.00
_cell.angle_beta   90.00
_cell.angle_gamma   90.00
#
_symmetry.space_group_name_H-M   'P 1'
#
loop_
_entity.id
_entity.type
_entity.pdbx_description
1 polymer ?
#
loop_
_entity_poly.entity_id
_entity_poly.type
_entity_poly.pdbx_seq_one_letter_code
_entity_poly.pdbx_strand_id
1 'polypeptide(L)'
;MTKLLIHGVHVPGSALFFISLQYPLLLLTLSPAYATQTKHFINCGSSNSINYVTRNFVGDASSDSVSFTKQNTSILSSNQSSSVSAIYNTARIFRSPSSRYVLDRTGKGTHIVRLHFFPFASTSNLSEAVFNVSVNGLTLLSTFQVPSTTNSPVVEEFFLSINRT
;
A
#
# COMPACT_ATOMS: atom_id res chain seq x y z
N MET A 1 21.22 23.89 -66.45
CA MET A 1 20.11 22.98 -66.07
C MET A 1 20.71 21.78 -65.34
N THR A 2 20.55 21.72 -64.02
CA THR A 2 21.21 20.73 -63.16
C THR A 2 20.26 19.54 -62.99
N LYS A 3 20.64 18.35 -63.49
CA LYS A 3 19.85 17.13 -63.31
C LYS A 3 20.02 16.61 -61.89
N LEU A 4 18.91 16.51 -61.15
CA LEU A 4 18.83 15.79 -59.88
C LEU A 4 18.75 14.29 -60.19
N LEU A 5 19.84 13.56 -59.99
CA LEU A 5 19.80 12.09 -60.03
C LEU A 5 19.26 11.57 -58.70
N ILE A 6 18.06 10.98 -58.74
CA ILE A 6 17.53 10.17 -57.64
C ILE A 6 18.01 8.75 -57.90
N HIS A 7 19.00 8.29 -57.13
CA HIS A 7 19.32 6.87 -57.07
C HIS A 7 18.23 6.18 -56.26
N GLY A 8 17.40 5.37 -56.92
CA GLY A 8 16.50 4.46 -56.25
C GLY A 8 17.32 3.45 -55.47
N VAL A 9 17.34 3.56 -54.14
CA VAL A 9 17.94 2.56 -53.27
C VAL A 9 17.01 1.34 -53.31
N HIS A 10 17.40 0.31 -54.06
CA HIS A 10 16.75 -0.99 -53.99
C HIS A 10 17.11 -1.61 -52.64
N VAL A 11 16.26 -1.35 -51.64
CA VAL A 11 16.36 -2.01 -50.34
C VAL A 11 15.85 -3.44 -50.53
N PRO A 12 16.70 -4.48 -50.44
CA PRO A 12 16.23 -5.85 -50.58
C PRO A 12 15.17 -6.10 -49.50
N GLY A 13 14.09 -6.81 -49.85
CA GLY A 13 12.96 -7.05 -48.94
C GLY A 13 13.35 -7.65 -47.59
N SER A 14 14.52 -8.31 -47.51
CA SER A 14 15.14 -8.77 -46.26
C SER A 14 15.47 -7.64 -45.29
N ALA A 15 15.94 -6.48 -45.76
CA ALA A 15 16.27 -5.33 -44.91
C ALA A 15 15.01 -4.68 -44.30
N LEU A 16 13.87 -4.69 -45.01
CA LEU A 16 12.58 -4.25 -44.46
C LEU A 16 12.08 -5.20 -43.36
N PHE A 17 12.30 -6.50 -43.54
CA PHE A 17 11.97 -7.52 -42.54
C PHE A 17 12.76 -7.31 -41.24
N PHE A 18 14.07 -7.05 -41.34
CA PHE A 18 14.89 -6.75 -40.18
C PHE A 18 14.38 -5.51 -39.44
N ILE A 19 14.11 -4.39 -40.14
CA ILE A 19 13.58 -3.16 -39.51
C ILE A 19 12.24 -3.40 -38.80
N SER A 20 11.32 -4.17 -39.40
CA SER A 20 10.04 -4.52 -38.76
C SER A 20 10.20 -5.37 -37.50
N LEU A 21 11.26 -6.19 -37.42
CA LEU A 21 11.52 -7.07 -36.29
C LEU A 21 12.18 -6.32 -35.12
N GLN A 22 12.94 -5.26 -35.39
CA GLN A 22 13.62 -4.46 -34.35
C GLN A 22 12.69 -3.39 -33.73
N TYR A 23 11.67 -2.95 -34.48
CA TYR A 23 10.68 -1.96 -34.01
C TYR A 23 9.89 -2.39 -32.75
N PRO A 24 9.35 -3.64 -32.64
CA PRO A 24 8.68 -4.08 -31.41
C PRO A 24 9.65 -4.22 -30.23
N LEU A 25 10.91 -4.59 -30.46
CA LEU A 25 11.93 -4.60 -29.40
C LEU A 25 12.20 -3.19 -28.85
N LEU A 26 12.27 -2.20 -29.74
CA LEU A 26 12.47 -0.80 -29.35
C LEU A 26 11.27 -0.29 -28.52
N LEU A 27 10.04 -0.63 -28.93
CA LEU A 27 8.82 -0.29 -28.18
C LEU A 27 8.78 -0.93 -26.78
N LEU A 28 9.33 -2.13 -26.60
CA LEU A 28 9.45 -2.77 -25.27
C LEU A 28 10.40 -2.00 -24.34
N THR A 29 11.46 -1.37 -24.87
CA THR A 29 12.41 -0.58 -24.07
C THR A 29 11.91 0.81 -23.67
N LEU A 30 10.87 1.31 -24.36
CA LEU A 30 10.23 2.60 -24.10
C LEU A 30 9.13 2.54 -23.04
N SER A 31 8.89 1.38 -22.44
CA SER A 31 7.94 1.29 -21.34
C SER A 31 8.47 2.15 -20.19
N PRO A 32 7.69 3.14 -19.69
CA PRO A 32 8.12 3.90 -18.53
C PRO A 32 8.39 2.90 -17.41
N ALA A 33 9.59 2.96 -16.82
CA ALA A 33 9.86 2.26 -15.58
C ALA A 33 8.73 2.66 -14.62
N TYR A 34 7.85 1.71 -14.29
CA TYR A 34 6.83 1.94 -13.27
C TYR A 34 7.60 2.41 -12.04
N ALA A 35 7.43 3.70 -11.70
CA ALA A 35 8.00 4.25 -10.48
C ALA A 35 7.62 3.27 -9.37
N THR A 36 8.60 2.69 -8.69
CA THR A 36 8.38 1.63 -7.72
C THR A 36 7.39 2.16 -6.70
N GLN A 37 6.12 1.73 -6.81
CA GLN A 37 5.06 2.23 -5.95
C GLN A 37 5.45 1.87 -4.52
N THR A 38 5.64 2.87 -3.68
CA THR A 38 6.03 2.67 -2.28
C THR A 38 4.96 1.82 -1.61
N LYS A 39 5.35 0.69 -1.03
CA LYS A 39 4.44 -0.23 -0.33
C LYS A 39 4.67 -0.06 1.17
N HIS A 40 3.59 0.22 1.90
CA HIS A 40 3.63 0.29 3.36
C HIS A 40 2.94 -0.96 3.93
N PHE A 41 3.72 -1.88 4.50
CA PHE A 41 3.20 -2.95 5.35
C PHE A 41 3.49 -2.56 6.79
N ILE A 42 2.44 -2.20 7.53
CA ILE A 42 2.57 -1.54 8.83
C ILE A 42 2.13 -2.50 9.92
N ASN A 43 3.02 -2.77 10.88
CA ASN A 43 2.72 -3.50 12.11
C ASN A 43 2.30 -2.49 13.19
N CYS A 44 0.99 -2.23 13.26
CA CYS A 44 0.41 -1.18 14.08
C CYS A 44 0.66 -1.41 15.57
N GLY A 45 1.16 -0.40 16.27
CA GLY A 45 1.43 -0.48 17.70
C GLY A 45 2.73 -1.20 18.09
N SER A 46 3.58 -1.56 17.13
CA SER A 46 4.81 -2.32 17.35
C SER A 46 6.06 -1.51 17.02
N SER A 47 7.16 -1.80 17.72
CA SER A 47 8.52 -1.36 17.36
C SER A 47 9.29 -2.42 16.56
N ASN A 48 8.70 -3.60 16.34
CA ASN A 48 9.34 -4.74 15.70
C ASN A 48 8.69 -5.03 14.35
N SER A 49 9.54 -5.42 13.40
CA SER A 49 9.09 -5.91 12.10
C SER A 49 8.76 -7.41 12.16
N ILE A 50 7.71 -7.84 11.47
CA ILE A 50 7.25 -9.23 11.42
C ILE A 50 7.00 -9.64 9.97
N ASN A 51 7.47 -10.83 9.60
CA ASN A 51 7.14 -11.42 8.30
C ASN A 51 5.76 -12.09 8.36
N TYR A 52 4.86 -11.70 7.45
CA TYR A 52 3.54 -12.30 7.29
C TYR A 52 3.21 -12.44 5.80
N VAL A 53 2.87 -13.66 5.36
CA VAL A 53 2.52 -13.99 3.96
C VAL A 53 3.50 -13.31 2.97
N THR A 54 4.79 -13.63 3.14
CA THR A 54 5.91 -13.13 2.32
C THR A 54 6.11 -11.62 2.30
N ARG A 55 5.49 -10.87 3.21
CA ARG A 55 5.63 -9.42 3.33
C ARG A 55 6.20 -9.08 4.71
N ASN A 56 7.16 -8.16 4.74
CA ASN A 56 7.71 -7.66 5.99
C ASN A 56 6.85 -6.48 6.48
N PHE A 57 6.06 -6.69 7.54
CA PHE A 57 5.28 -5.65 8.20
C PHE A 57 6.18 -4.93 9.20
N VAL A 58 6.50 -3.67 8.93
CA VAL A 58 7.41 -2.84 9.72
C VAL A 58 6.67 -2.20 10.89
N GLY A 59 7.25 -2.24 12.08
CA GLY A 59 6.72 -1.57 13.28
C GLY A 59 6.47 -0.09 13.07
N ASP A 60 5.26 0.39 13.36
CA ASP A 60 4.89 1.79 13.17
C ASP A 60 5.62 2.77 14.11
N ALA A 61 6.16 2.28 15.22
CA ALA A 61 6.95 3.08 16.15
C ALA A 61 8.43 3.22 15.74
N SER A 62 8.91 2.36 14.83
CA SER A 62 10.31 2.29 14.39
C SER A 62 10.50 2.61 12.90
N SER A 63 9.44 3.08 12.23
CA SER A 63 9.45 3.30 10.78
C SER A 63 9.82 4.74 10.44
N ASP A 64 10.78 4.91 9.53
CA ASP A 64 11.17 6.24 9.02
C ASP A 64 10.16 6.84 8.03
N SER A 65 9.18 6.06 7.56
CA SER A 65 8.21 6.49 6.54
C SER A 65 6.78 6.61 7.08
N VAL A 66 6.60 6.45 8.40
CA VAL A 66 5.29 6.48 9.06
C VAL A 66 5.39 7.44 10.24
N SER A 67 4.52 8.43 10.27
CA SER A 67 4.42 9.37 11.39
C SER A 67 2.97 9.64 11.77
N PHE A 68 2.77 10.41 12.84
CA PHE A 68 1.46 10.67 13.42
C PHE A 68 1.24 12.16 13.67
N THR A 69 0.04 12.66 13.38
CA THR A 69 -0.28 14.09 13.57
C THR A 69 -0.54 14.49 15.01
N LYS A 70 -0.91 13.55 15.88
CA LYS A 70 -1.35 13.77 17.27
C LYS A 70 -0.92 12.60 18.16
N GLN A 71 -1.09 12.77 19.47
CA GLN A 71 -0.85 11.73 20.46
C GLN A 71 -1.66 10.47 20.16
N ASN A 72 -1.01 9.34 20.38
CA ASN A 72 -1.53 8.01 20.12
C ASN A 72 -0.85 7.02 21.08
N THR A 73 -1.47 5.87 21.32
CA THR A 73 -0.93 4.84 22.24
C THR A 73 -0.91 3.48 21.57
N SER A 74 0.11 2.66 21.87
CA SER A 74 0.12 1.25 21.49
C SER A 74 -0.60 0.43 22.55
N ILE A 75 -1.11 -0.71 22.15
CA ILE A 75 -1.52 -1.76 23.06
C ILE A 75 -1.04 -3.11 22.55
N LEU A 76 -0.70 -3.99 23.49
CA LEU A 76 -0.27 -5.37 23.25
C LEU A 76 -1.36 -6.31 23.79
N SER A 77 -1.59 -7.41 23.08
CA SER A 77 -2.50 -8.47 23.50
C SER A 77 -2.03 -9.09 24.81
N SER A 78 -2.96 -9.31 25.74
CA SER A 78 -2.72 -10.06 26.97
C SER A 78 -2.60 -11.57 26.71
N ASN A 79 -3.09 -12.04 25.57
CA ASN A 79 -3.02 -13.45 25.18
C ASN A 79 -2.58 -13.57 23.71
N GLN A 80 -1.29 -13.86 23.53
CA GLN A 80 -0.70 -14.06 22.20
C GLN A 80 -0.94 -15.52 21.77
N SER A 81 -2.12 -15.78 21.23
CA SER A 81 -2.46 -17.10 20.67
C SER A 81 -1.64 -17.35 19.39
N SER A 82 -1.15 -18.58 19.22
CA SER A 82 -0.52 -19.02 17.96
C SER A 82 -1.53 -19.26 16.83
N SER A 83 -2.83 -19.22 17.12
CA SER A 83 -3.89 -19.42 16.12
C SER A 83 -4.09 -18.23 15.19
N VAL A 84 -3.57 -17.05 15.54
CA VAL A 84 -3.66 -15.82 14.76
C VAL A 84 -2.24 -15.29 14.53
N SER A 85 -2.00 -14.69 13.37
CA SER A 85 -0.67 -14.15 13.03
C SER A 85 -0.21 -13.09 14.03
N ALA A 86 1.10 -13.05 14.30
CA ALA A 86 1.68 -12.12 15.26
C ALA A 86 1.53 -10.63 14.89
N ILE A 87 1.17 -10.31 13.64
CA ILE A 87 0.82 -8.92 13.24
C ILE A 87 -0.45 -8.40 13.92
N TYR A 88 -1.24 -9.30 14.53
CA TYR A 88 -2.46 -8.97 15.27
C TYR A 88 -2.26 -8.98 16.79
N ASN A 89 -1.01 -9.09 17.26
CA ASN A 89 -0.71 -9.02 18.69
C ASN A 89 -0.69 -7.60 19.22
N THR A 90 -0.53 -6.60 18.35
CA THR A 90 -0.49 -5.19 18.72
C THR A 90 -1.49 -4.36 17.93
N ALA A 91 -1.89 -3.24 18.49
CA ALA A 91 -2.70 -2.24 17.81
C ALA A 91 -2.26 -0.82 18.18
N ARG A 92 -2.52 0.12 17.27
CA ARG A 92 -2.42 1.56 17.56
C ARG A 92 -3.81 2.11 17.88
N ILE A 93 -3.90 2.88 18.95
CA ILE A 93 -5.12 3.53 19.41
C ILE A 93 -5.01 5.03 19.20
N PHE A 94 -6.01 5.59 18.51
CA PHE A 94 -6.25 7.02 18.40
C PHE A 94 -7.48 7.38 19.22
N ARG A 95 -7.33 8.31 20.18
CA ARG A 95 -8.45 8.81 21.00
C ARG A 95 -8.99 10.15 20.54
N SER A 96 -8.23 10.90 19.74
CA SER A 96 -8.72 12.15 19.13
C SER A 96 -9.16 11.88 17.69
N PRO A 97 -10.36 12.36 17.27
CA PRO A 97 -10.83 12.27 15.89
C PRO A 97 -9.91 12.94 14.86
N SER A 98 -9.03 13.84 15.31
CA SER A 98 -8.05 14.55 14.46
C SER A 98 -6.70 13.82 14.31
N SER A 99 -6.53 12.66 14.96
CA SER A 99 -5.30 11.88 14.89
C SER A 99 -5.25 11.08 13.60
N ARG A 100 -4.11 11.11 12.92
CA ARG A 100 -3.94 10.49 11.60
C ARG A 100 -2.57 9.84 11.49
N TYR A 101 -2.51 8.74 10.76
CA TYR A 101 -1.28 8.27 10.13
C TYR A 101 -0.88 9.24 9.00
N VAL A 102 0.42 9.44 8.85
CA VAL A 102 1.04 10.13 7.71
C VAL A 102 2.04 9.17 7.09
N LEU A 103 1.85 8.84 5.81
CA LEU A 103 2.67 7.89 5.07
C LEU A 103 3.52 8.62 4.04
N ASP A 104 4.82 8.64 4.26
CA ASP A 104 5.74 9.35 3.38
C ASP A 104 5.92 8.63 2.05
N ARG A 105 6.22 9.39 1.00
CA ARG A 105 6.54 8.87 -0.34
C ARG A 105 5.39 8.05 -0.97
N THR A 106 4.15 8.30 -0.57
CA THR A 106 2.97 7.76 -1.26
C THR A 106 2.77 8.50 -2.59
N GLY A 107 3.15 7.85 -3.70
CA GLY A 107 3.06 8.43 -5.04
C GLY A 107 1.62 8.54 -5.57
N LYS A 108 1.44 9.26 -6.69
CA LYS A 108 0.16 9.28 -7.42
C LYS A 108 -0.14 7.90 -8.03
N GLY A 109 -1.42 7.62 -8.25
CA GLY A 109 -1.89 6.39 -8.89
C GLY A 109 -2.94 5.66 -8.07
N THR A 110 -3.31 4.46 -8.52
CA THR A 110 -4.24 3.59 -7.81
C THR A 110 -3.49 2.73 -6.81
N HIS A 111 -3.92 2.78 -5.55
CA HIS A 111 -3.36 2.03 -4.43
C HIS A 111 -4.40 1.07 -3.89
N ILE A 112 -3.94 -0.08 -3.40
CA ILE A 112 -4.76 -0.98 -2.60
C ILE A 112 -4.52 -0.62 -1.13
N VAL A 113 -5.58 -0.24 -0.43
CA VAL A 113 -5.57 -0.01 1.01
C VAL A 113 -6.27 -1.18 1.66
N ARG A 114 -5.52 -1.91 2.49
CA ARG A 114 -6.01 -3.06 3.26
C ARG A 114 -5.89 -2.76 4.75
N LEU A 115 -7.03 -2.66 5.43
CA LEU A 115 -7.12 -2.36 6.85
C LEU A 115 -7.38 -3.65 7.62
N HIS A 116 -6.59 -3.86 8.67
CA HIS A 116 -6.59 -5.07 9.48
C HIS A 116 -7.10 -4.74 10.87
N PHE A 117 -8.18 -5.40 11.30
CA PHE A 117 -8.79 -5.19 12.60
C PHE A 117 -8.94 -6.50 13.36
N PHE A 118 -8.47 -6.54 14.61
CA PHE A 118 -8.63 -7.71 15.47
C PHE A 118 -8.79 -7.26 16.93
N PRO A 119 -10.01 -7.37 17.50
CA PRO A 119 -10.26 -6.98 18.88
C PRO A 119 -9.77 -8.07 19.83
N PHE A 120 -8.48 -8.05 20.18
CA PHE A 120 -7.89 -8.97 21.13
C PHE A 120 -8.09 -8.52 22.58
N ALA A 121 -7.98 -9.48 23.52
CA ALA A 121 -7.99 -9.18 24.94
C ALA A 121 -6.78 -8.32 25.33
N SER A 122 -7.02 -7.21 26.03
CA SER A 122 -5.96 -6.30 26.49
C SER A 122 -6.50 -5.39 27.62
N THR A 123 -5.69 -4.42 28.06
CA THR A 123 -6.10 -3.44 29.08
C THR A 123 -7.17 -2.45 28.59
N SER A 124 -7.41 -2.36 27.28
CA SER A 124 -8.51 -1.58 26.69
C SER A 124 -9.49 -2.50 25.99
N ASN A 125 -10.79 -2.22 26.09
CA ASN A 125 -11.81 -2.99 25.39
C ASN A 125 -11.87 -2.59 23.90
N LEU A 126 -11.15 -3.32 23.05
CA LEU A 126 -11.11 -3.03 21.61
C LEU A 126 -12.43 -3.33 20.89
N SER A 127 -13.27 -4.21 21.44
CA SER A 127 -14.57 -4.60 20.85
C SER A 127 -15.63 -3.50 20.96
N GLU A 128 -15.46 -2.55 21.89
CA GLU A 128 -16.35 -1.39 22.05
C GLU A 128 -15.99 -0.21 21.15
N ALA A 129 -14.87 -0.29 20.43
CA ALA A 129 -14.41 0.80 19.59
C ALA A 129 -15.35 1.01 18.39
N VAL A 130 -15.92 2.21 18.29
CA VAL A 130 -16.70 2.68 17.14
C VAL A 130 -15.99 3.88 16.53
N PHE A 131 -15.64 3.80 15.24
CA PHE A 131 -14.84 4.84 14.60
C PHE A 131 -15.11 4.94 13.09
N ASN A 132 -14.65 6.05 12.51
CA ASN A 132 -14.64 6.27 11.08
C ASN A 132 -13.20 6.15 10.57
N VAL A 133 -13.03 5.70 9.33
CA VAL A 133 -11.74 5.72 8.63
C VAL A 133 -11.87 6.53 7.36
N SER A 134 -10.96 7.46 7.15
CA SER A 134 -10.89 8.24 5.92
C SER A 134 -9.46 8.38 5.42
N VAL A 135 -9.32 8.53 4.11
CA VAL A 135 -8.06 8.80 3.42
C VAL A 135 -8.26 10.01 2.53
N ASN A 136 -7.51 11.09 2.77
CA ASN A 136 -7.58 12.35 2.00
C ASN A 136 -9.01 12.89 1.82
N GLY A 137 -9.84 12.80 2.86
CA GLY A 137 -11.22 13.29 2.86
C GLY A 137 -12.25 12.30 2.28
N LEU A 138 -11.82 11.16 1.74
CA LEU A 138 -12.71 10.07 1.34
C LEU A 138 -12.95 9.14 2.53
N THR A 139 -14.21 9.00 2.95
CA THR A 139 -14.60 8.04 3.99
C THR A 139 -14.58 6.62 3.43
N LEU A 140 -13.79 5.74 4.03
CA LEU A 140 -13.73 4.31 3.70
C LEU A 140 -14.66 3.50 4.60
N LEU A 141 -14.69 3.84 5.88
CA LEU A 141 -15.51 3.18 6.90
C LEU A 141 -16.22 4.25 7.73
N SER A 142 -17.51 4.04 8.03
CA SER A 142 -18.32 4.94 8.83
C SER A 142 -19.03 4.16 9.92
N THR A 143 -19.02 4.69 11.15
CA THR A 143 -19.61 4.07 12.34
C THR A 143 -19.20 2.61 12.46
N PHE A 144 -17.95 2.32 12.13
CA PHE A 144 -17.46 0.96 12.03
C PHE A 144 -17.11 0.42 13.40
N GLN A 145 -17.53 -0.82 13.65
CA GLN A 145 -17.24 -1.58 14.86
C GLN A 145 -16.91 -3.01 14.46
N VAL A 146 -15.87 -3.57 15.06
CA VAL A 146 -15.50 -4.97 14.81
C VAL A 146 -16.38 -5.88 15.67
N PRO A 147 -17.02 -6.92 15.11
CA PRO A 147 -17.85 -7.81 15.90
C PRO A 147 -17.04 -8.53 16.99
N SER A 148 -17.52 -8.45 18.23
CA SER A 148 -16.88 -9.00 19.43
C SER A 148 -16.78 -10.53 19.46
N THR A 149 -17.55 -11.23 18.62
CA THR A 149 -17.61 -12.69 18.54
C THR A 149 -16.56 -13.29 17.60
N THR A 150 -15.72 -12.47 16.97
CA THR A 150 -14.76 -12.94 15.96
C THR A 150 -13.47 -13.45 16.61
N ASN A 151 -13.17 -14.74 16.44
CA ASN A 151 -11.86 -15.32 16.77
C ASN A 151 -10.82 -15.12 15.64
N SER A 152 -11.20 -14.42 14.57
CA SER A 152 -10.39 -14.15 13.39
C SER A 152 -10.35 -12.65 13.09
N PRO A 153 -9.23 -12.13 12.56
CA PRO A 153 -9.16 -10.76 12.10
C PRO A 153 -10.17 -10.43 10.99
N VAL A 154 -10.71 -9.22 11.03
CA VAL A 154 -11.50 -8.62 9.95
C VAL A 154 -10.58 -7.80 9.06
N VAL A 155 -10.70 -7.97 7.75
CA VAL A 155 -9.85 -7.30 6.76
C VAL A 155 -10.74 -6.59 5.74
N GLU A 156 -10.60 -5.28 5.68
CA GLU A 156 -11.32 -4.41 4.73
C GLU A 156 -10.36 -3.95 3.63
N GLU A 157 -10.76 -4.06 2.37
CA GLU A 157 -9.92 -3.75 1.21
C GLU A 157 -10.57 -2.74 0.27
N PHE A 158 -9.80 -1.73 -0.13
CA PHE A 158 -10.26 -0.63 -0.97
C PHE A 158 -9.25 -0.33 -2.08
N PHE A 159 -9.75 0.08 -3.24
CA PHE A 159 -8.95 0.64 -4.33
C PHE A 159 -9.10 2.17 -4.31
N LEU A 160 -7.99 2.88 -4.09
CA LEU A 160 -7.97 4.33 -3.97
C LEU A 160 -7.09 4.96 -5.02
N SER A 161 -7.67 5.84 -5.82
CA SER A 161 -6.91 6.65 -6.79
C SER A 161 -6.48 7.98 -6.16
N ILE A 162 -5.18 8.13 -5.96
CA ILE A 162 -4.55 9.34 -5.43
C ILE A 162 -4.05 10.18 -6.60
N ASN A 163 -4.78 11.24 -6.92
CA ASN A 163 -4.51 12.10 -8.08
C ASN A 163 -3.86 13.46 -7.72
N ARG A 164 -3.89 13.86 -6.44
CA ARG A 164 -3.33 15.12 -5.94
C ARG A 164 -2.50 14.89 -4.68
N THR A 165 -1.40 15.63 -4.58
CA THR A 165 -0.67 15.93 -3.34
C THR A 165 -1.10 17.30 -2.87
#